data_AF-A0AAE5YH89-F1
#
_entry.id   AF-A0AAE5YH89-F1
#
_cell.length_a   1.000
_cell.length_b   1.000
_cell.length_c   1.000
_cell.angle_alpha   90.00
_cell.angle_beta   90.00
_cell.angle_gamma   90.00
#
_symmetry.space_group_name_H-M   'P 1'
#
loop_
_entity.id
_entity.type
_entity.pdbx_description
1 polymer ?
#
loop_
_entity_poly.entity_id
_entity_poly.type
_entity_poly.pdbx_seq_one_letter_code
_entity_poly.pdbx_strand_id
1 'polypeptide(L)'
;MKTNFIAKSGWGFLISLAIIFAIIQIIWGFSWVLCLIFAFFVFIFRSSKIENVADLNTIISPIEGKVKKIQSTTYTELGECVEIQIVNSIFSQGSIVTPLDMEIKETKIKHGLFLCPFMKSSSLLGERILFLANSKNKKLAMRIIFGALNRKTCIYEFGHYLNHGQEMGFMLDGSVSLFLPKDSKICVNENDSVRIGGLIGYLNS
;
A
#
# COMPACT_ATOMS: atom_id res chain seq x y z
N MET A 1 15.83 -12.87 2.46
CA MET A 1 14.89 -12.02 1.68
C MET A 1 15.68 -11.11 0.77
N LYS A 2 15.38 -11.09 -0.54
CA LYS A 2 16.11 -10.26 -1.53
C LYS A 2 15.94 -8.77 -1.19
N THR A 3 17.08 -8.10 -1.05
CA THR A 3 17.25 -6.73 -0.58
C THR A 3 17.15 -5.74 -1.73
N ASN A 4 15.97 -5.22 -2.03
CA ASN A 4 15.82 -4.20 -3.06
C ASN A 4 15.41 -2.88 -2.40
N PHE A 5 16.31 -1.90 -2.44
CA PHE A 5 16.06 -0.50 -2.02
C PHE A 5 15.07 0.24 -2.94
N ILE A 6 14.70 -0.38 -4.07
CA ILE A 6 13.82 0.15 -5.10
C ILE A 6 12.70 -0.86 -5.32
N ALA A 7 11.46 -0.38 -5.39
CA ALA A 7 10.30 -1.23 -5.67
C ALA A 7 10.50 -2.02 -6.98
N LYS A 8 10.11 -3.30 -7.01
CA LYS A 8 10.35 -4.17 -8.18
C LYS A 8 9.71 -3.61 -9.45
N SER A 9 8.59 -2.92 -9.32
CA SER A 9 7.87 -2.24 -10.40
C SER A 9 8.59 -1.01 -10.97
N GLY A 10 9.48 -0.38 -10.18
CA GLY A 10 10.17 0.85 -10.56
C GLY A 10 11.41 0.66 -11.41
N TRP A 11 12.05 -0.52 -11.39
CA TRP A 11 13.33 -0.76 -12.05
C TRP A 11 13.28 -0.54 -13.57
N GLY A 12 12.27 -1.09 -14.26
CA GLY A 12 12.14 -0.93 -15.71
C GLY A 12 11.98 0.53 -16.13
N PHE A 13 11.17 1.29 -15.39
CA PHE A 13 10.97 2.71 -15.62
C PHE A 13 12.24 3.52 -15.35
N LEU A 14 12.93 3.26 -14.23
CA LEU A 14 14.17 3.94 -13.87
C LEU A 14 15.31 3.66 -14.85
N ILE A 15 15.44 2.43 -15.36
CA ILE A 15 16.45 2.09 -16.38
C ILE A 15 16.17 2.84 -17.69
N SER A 16 14.91 2.82 -18.17
CA SER A 16 14.53 3.55 -19.38
C SER A 16 14.80 5.05 -19.23
N LEU A 17 14.44 5.63 -18.08
CA LEU A 17 14.69 7.03 -17.77
C LEU A 17 16.19 7.34 -17.70
N ALA A 18 17.00 6.45 -17.12
CA ALA A 18 18.45 6.60 -17.04
C ALA A 18 19.13 6.60 -18.42
N ILE A 19 18.66 5.74 -19.34
CA ILE A 19 19.17 5.70 -20.72
C ILE A 19 18.84 7.00 -21.46
N ILE A 20 17.59 7.46 -21.38
CA ILE A 20 17.16 8.72 -21.99
C ILE A 20 17.97 9.89 -21.42
N PHE A 21 18.13 9.91 -20.10
CA PHE A 21 18.94 10.90 -19.41
C PHE A 21 20.40 10.89 -19.90
N ALA A 22 21.04 9.72 -20.02
CA ALA A 22 22.40 9.61 -20.53
C ALA A 22 22.54 10.12 -21.97
N ILE A 23 21.60 9.81 -22.86
CA ILE A 23 21.59 10.27 -24.25
C ILE A 23 21.51 11.81 -24.30
N ILE A 24 20.60 12.42 -23.53
CA ILE A 24 20.43 13.87 -23.51
C ILE A 24 21.71 14.56 -23.03
N GLN A 25 22.37 14.02 -22.01
CA GLN A 25 23.60 14.58 -21.45
C GLN A 25 24.78 14.47 -22.44
N ILE A 26 24.83 13.42 -23.26
CA ILE A 26 25.84 13.26 -24.32
C ILE A 26 25.63 14.28 -25.45
N ILE A 27 24.38 14.54 -25.85
CA ILE A 27 24.10 15.41 -27.00
C ILE A 27 24.15 16.90 -26.61
N TRP A 28 23.58 17.28 -25.47
CA TRP A 28 23.39 18.69 -25.07
C TRP A 28 24.24 19.12 -23.86
N GLY A 29 25.08 18.24 -23.32
CA GLY A 29 25.97 18.54 -22.20
C GLY A 29 25.29 18.43 -20.83
N PHE A 30 26.07 18.75 -19.78
CA PHE A 30 25.66 18.48 -18.40
C PHE A 30 24.55 19.40 -17.89
N SER A 31 23.46 18.82 -17.36
CA SER A 31 22.33 19.60 -16.82
C SER A 31 21.91 19.16 -15.43
N TRP A 32 22.03 20.08 -14.47
CA TRP A 32 21.61 19.93 -13.08
C TRP A 32 20.10 19.73 -12.92
N VAL A 33 19.29 20.38 -13.76
CA VAL A 33 17.82 20.28 -13.71
C VAL A 33 17.38 18.84 -14.01
N LEU A 34 17.99 18.23 -15.02
CA LEU A 34 17.72 16.84 -15.39
C LEU A 34 18.17 15.87 -14.27
N CYS A 35 19.29 16.15 -13.60
CA CYS A 35 19.73 15.35 -12.43
C CYS A 35 18.71 15.41 -11.30
N LEU A 36 18.16 16.59 -10.99
CA LEU A 36 17.14 16.75 -9.95
C LEU A 36 15.86 15.98 -10.30
N ILE A 37 15.44 16.02 -11.56
CA ILE A 37 14.27 15.26 -12.03
C ILE A 37 14.52 13.75 -11.88
N PHE A 38 15.69 13.27 -12.28
CA PHE A 38 16.05 11.85 -12.11
C PHE A 38 16.05 11.44 -10.64
N ALA A 39 16.66 12.24 -9.77
CA ALA A 39 16.69 12.01 -8.32
C ALA A 39 15.27 11.99 -7.73
N PHE A 40 14.37 12.85 -8.21
CA PHE A 40 12.96 12.87 -7.81
C PHE A 40 12.23 11.56 -8.16
N PHE A 41 12.46 11.00 -9.35
CA PHE A 41 11.87 9.70 -9.70
C PHE A 41 12.45 8.56 -8.87
N VAL A 42 13.76 8.55 -8.61
CA VAL A 42 14.38 7.55 -7.72
C VAL A 42 13.76 7.63 -6.31
N PHE A 43 13.49 8.85 -5.82
CA PHE A 43 12.86 9.06 -4.52
C PHE A 43 11.43 8.50 -4.45
N ILE A 44 10.63 8.64 -5.52
CA ILE A 44 9.26 8.08 -5.59
C ILE A 44 9.28 6.54 -5.50
N PHE A 45 10.22 5.89 -6.18
CA PHE A 45 10.31 4.44 -6.22
C PHE A 45 11.12 3.83 -5.06
N ARG A 46 11.48 4.63 -4.04
CA ARG A 46 12.20 4.13 -2.87
C ARG A 46 11.40 3.04 -2.17
N SER A 47 12.10 2.02 -1.70
CA SER A 47 11.53 0.97 -0.85
C SER A 47 12.32 0.87 0.44
N SER A 48 11.67 1.12 1.57
CA SER A 48 12.20 0.89 2.91
C SER A 48 11.93 -0.55 3.33
N LYS A 49 12.87 -1.11 4.10
CA LYS A 49 12.71 -2.40 4.75
C LYS A 49 11.72 -2.26 5.91
N ILE A 50 10.88 -3.27 6.08
CA ILE A 50 10.06 -3.40 7.28
C ILE A 50 10.89 -4.14 8.32
N GLU A 51 11.03 -3.54 9.49
CA GLU A 51 11.68 -4.21 10.61
C GLU A 51 10.82 -5.41 11.05
N ASN A 52 11.47 -6.53 11.38
CA ASN A 52 10.78 -7.74 11.78
C ASN A 52 9.91 -7.45 13.00
N VAL A 53 8.60 -7.68 12.86
CA VAL A 53 7.64 -7.51 13.94
C VAL A 53 7.75 -8.71 14.86
N ALA A 54 8.03 -8.47 16.14
CA ALA A 54 8.34 -9.52 17.11
C ALA A 54 7.12 -10.37 17.51
N ASP A 55 5.90 -9.84 17.39
CA ASP A 55 4.67 -10.50 17.83
C ASP A 55 3.74 -10.81 16.64
N LEU A 56 3.36 -12.09 16.52
CA LEU A 56 2.47 -12.63 15.48
C LEU A 56 1.04 -12.09 15.57
N ASN A 57 0.62 -11.51 16.70
CA ASN A 57 -0.71 -10.88 16.85
C ASN A 57 -0.72 -9.41 16.41
N THR A 58 0.45 -8.86 16.06
CA THR A 58 0.57 -7.45 15.70
C THR A 58 -0.04 -7.19 14.33
N ILE A 59 -0.76 -6.08 14.21
CA ILE A 59 -1.27 -5.54 12.97
C ILE A 59 -0.40 -4.34 12.62
N ILE A 60 0.30 -4.41 11.48
CA ILE A 60 1.11 -3.32 10.96
C ILE A 60 0.40 -2.53 9.87
N SER A 61 0.91 -1.34 9.62
CA SER A 61 0.45 -0.50 8.53
C SER A 61 0.87 -1.07 7.18
N PRO A 62 -0.10 -1.38 6.30
CA PRO A 62 0.18 -1.93 4.98
C PRO A 62 0.85 -0.92 4.06
N ILE A 63 0.73 0.38 4.37
CA ILE A 63 1.26 1.50 3.58
C ILE A 63 1.79 2.60 4.48
N GLU A 64 2.65 3.47 3.94
CA GLU A 64 2.98 4.74 4.59
C GLU A 64 1.92 5.79 4.26
N GLY A 65 1.47 6.56 5.25
CA GLY A 65 0.44 7.58 5.00
C GLY A 65 -0.16 8.17 6.27
N LYS A 66 -1.35 8.75 6.13
CA LYS A 66 -2.13 9.29 7.24
C LYS A 66 -3.41 8.47 7.45
N VAL A 67 -3.72 8.19 8.71
CA VAL A 67 -4.99 7.57 9.09
C VAL A 67 -6.09 8.60 8.89
N LYS A 68 -6.96 8.38 7.90
CA LYS A 68 -8.03 9.32 7.55
C LYS A 68 -9.31 9.06 8.32
N LYS A 69 -9.59 7.80 8.64
CA LYS A 69 -10.87 7.39 9.23
C LYS A 69 -10.71 6.10 10.03
N ILE A 70 -11.32 6.07 11.21
CA ILE A 70 -11.49 4.85 12.01
C ILE A 70 -12.98 4.76 12.38
N GLN A 71 -13.69 3.76 11.85
CA GLN A 71 -15.12 3.62 12.11
C GLN A 71 -15.55 2.17 12.30
N SER A 72 -16.53 1.94 13.17
CA SER A 72 -17.24 0.66 13.20
C SER A 72 -18.21 0.61 12.02
N THR A 73 -18.14 -0.47 11.24
CA THR A 73 -18.98 -0.68 10.07
C THR A 73 -19.40 -2.14 9.96
N THR A 74 -20.48 -2.41 9.24
CA THR A 74 -20.94 -3.77 8.97
C THR A 74 -20.65 -4.10 7.52
N TYR A 75 -19.85 -5.14 7.29
CA TYR A 75 -19.52 -5.61 5.96
C TYR A 75 -20.17 -6.96 5.72
N THR A 76 -20.82 -7.14 4.56
CA THR A 76 -21.65 -8.33 4.28
C THR A 76 -20.94 -9.67 4.51
N GLU A 77 -19.63 -9.73 4.26
CA GLU A 77 -18.83 -10.96 4.36
C GLU A 77 -18.16 -11.16 5.72
N LEU A 78 -17.99 -10.09 6.51
CA LEU A 78 -17.30 -10.10 7.80
C LEU A 78 -18.23 -9.91 9.00
N GLY A 79 -19.42 -9.35 8.80
CA GLY A 79 -20.28 -8.87 9.87
C GLY A 79 -19.80 -7.52 10.43
N GLU A 80 -19.98 -7.32 11.72
CA GLU A 80 -19.49 -6.11 12.41
C GLU A 80 -17.96 -6.10 12.46
N CYS A 81 -17.37 -5.04 11.93
CA CYS A 81 -15.92 -4.87 11.82
C CYS A 81 -15.54 -3.41 12.07
N VAL A 82 -14.25 -3.17 12.30
CA VAL A 82 -13.70 -1.82 12.34
C VAL A 82 -12.92 -1.57 11.06
N GLU A 83 -13.28 -0.49 10.36
CA GLU A 83 -12.57 0.01 9.19
C GLU A 83 -11.53 1.04 9.61
N ILE A 84 -10.28 0.81 9.25
CA ILE A 84 -9.18 1.78 9.37
C ILE A 84 -8.74 2.15 7.96
N GLN A 85 -8.99 3.38 7.56
CA GLN A 85 -8.60 3.90 6.24
C GLN A 85 -7.33 4.73 6.35
N ILE A 86 -6.31 4.33 5.59
CA ILE A 86 -5.01 5.01 5.50
C ILE A 86 -4.87 5.55 4.09
N VAL A 87 -4.49 6.82 3.97
CA VAL A 87 -4.29 7.48 2.68
C VAL A 87 -2.81 7.76 2.48
N ASN A 88 -2.27 7.26 1.38
CA ASN A 88 -0.90 7.48 0.96
C ASN A 88 -0.79 8.82 0.21
N SER A 89 0.30 9.53 0.48
CA SER A 89 0.67 10.73 -0.29
C SER A 89 1.75 10.37 -1.30
N ILE A 90 1.85 11.14 -2.38
CA ILE A 90 2.83 10.95 -3.46
C ILE A 90 4.29 11.01 -2.94
N PHE A 91 4.50 11.71 -1.83
CA PHE A 91 5.80 11.84 -1.18
C PHE A 91 6.15 10.67 -0.25
N SER A 92 5.15 9.87 0.12
CA SER A 92 5.29 8.68 0.95
C SER A 92 5.75 7.49 0.10
N GLN A 93 6.37 6.50 0.73
CA GLN A 93 6.72 5.27 0.03
C GLN A 93 5.47 4.58 -0.54
N GLY A 94 5.55 4.18 -1.81
CA GLY A 94 4.45 3.56 -2.55
C GLY A 94 4.29 2.05 -2.38
N SER A 95 5.17 1.39 -1.62
CA SER A 95 5.08 -0.05 -1.36
C SER A 95 3.83 -0.40 -0.56
N ILE A 96 3.20 -1.51 -0.92
CA ILE A 96 2.07 -2.10 -0.19
C ILE A 96 2.53 -3.43 0.39
N VAL A 97 2.32 -3.63 1.68
CA VAL A 97 2.67 -4.85 2.40
C VAL A 97 1.48 -5.45 3.13
N THR A 98 1.62 -6.72 3.50
CA THR A 98 0.64 -7.43 4.30
C THR A 98 0.63 -6.91 5.74
N PRO A 99 -0.54 -6.59 6.31
CA PRO A 99 -0.66 -6.05 7.67
C PRO A 99 -0.45 -7.11 8.76
N LEU A 100 -0.58 -8.40 8.42
CA LEU A 100 -0.35 -9.56 9.28
C LEU A 100 -0.31 -10.83 8.42
N ASP A 101 -0.02 -11.98 9.03
CA ASP A 101 -0.13 -13.28 8.35
C ASP A 101 -1.58 -13.49 7.91
N MET A 102 -1.80 -13.68 6.61
CA MET A 102 -3.15 -13.77 6.06
C MET A 102 -3.25 -14.82 4.96
N GLU A 103 -4.30 -15.63 5.03
CA GLU A 103 -4.66 -16.60 4.00
C GLU A 103 -5.76 -16.00 3.11
N ILE A 104 -5.43 -15.68 1.85
CA ILE A 104 -6.35 -15.11 0.88
C ILE A 104 -7.40 -16.17 0.49
N LYS A 105 -8.65 -15.90 0.83
CA LYS A 105 -9.81 -16.73 0.45
C LYS A 105 -10.40 -16.30 -0.87
N GLU A 106 -10.50 -14.99 -1.09
CA GLU A 106 -11.11 -14.45 -2.30
C GLU A 106 -10.52 -13.08 -2.62
N THR A 107 -10.37 -12.78 -3.92
CA THR A 107 -9.93 -11.48 -4.43
C THR A 107 -11.00 -10.93 -5.35
N LYS A 108 -11.54 -9.75 -5.05
CA LYS A 108 -12.53 -9.06 -5.89
C LYS A 108 -11.92 -7.82 -6.51
N ILE A 109 -11.86 -7.81 -7.83
CA ILE A 109 -11.36 -6.68 -8.61
C ILE A 109 -12.56 -5.92 -9.15
N LYS A 110 -12.61 -4.61 -8.91
CA LYS A 110 -13.59 -3.72 -9.53
C LYS A 110 -12.83 -2.71 -10.39
N HIS A 111 -12.97 -2.89 -11.69
CA HIS A 111 -12.45 -1.93 -12.65
C HIS A 111 -13.31 -0.66 -12.64
N GLY A 112 -12.65 0.47 -12.45
CA GLY A 112 -13.26 1.78 -12.24
C GLY A 112 -12.36 2.90 -12.76
N LEU A 113 -12.53 4.08 -12.20
CA LEU A 113 -11.76 5.27 -12.56
C LEU A 113 -10.60 5.47 -11.58
N PHE A 114 -9.45 5.91 -12.09
CA PHE A 114 -8.34 6.37 -11.24
C PHE A 114 -8.65 7.79 -10.74
N LEU A 115 -9.35 7.87 -9.60
CA LEU A 115 -9.81 9.12 -8.99
C LEU A 115 -8.93 9.52 -7.82
N CYS A 116 -8.81 10.83 -7.57
CA CYS A 116 -8.10 11.35 -6.41
C CYS A 116 -8.60 10.69 -5.11
N PRO A 117 -7.71 10.10 -4.28
CA PRO A 117 -8.11 9.33 -3.10
C PRO A 117 -8.79 10.18 -2.01
N PHE A 118 -8.69 11.51 -2.11
CA PHE A 118 -9.35 12.43 -1.20
C PHE A 118 -10.85 12.59 -1.48
N MET A 119 -11.31 12.31 -2.71
CA MET A 119 -12.70 12.49 -3.11
C MET A 119 -13.59 11.37 -2.56
N LYS A 120 -14.78 11.71 -2.06
CA LYS A 120 -15.79 10.72 -1.63
C LYS A 120 -16.21 9.79 -2.78
N SER A 121 -16.18 10.26 -4.02
CA SER A 121 -16.51 9.45 -5.20
C SER A 121 -15.51 8.31 -5.46
N SER A 122 -14.28 8.42 -4.96
CA SER A 122 -13.25 7.38 -5.14
C SER A 122 -13.63 6.06 -4.47
N SER A 123 -14.36 6.08 -3.35
CA SER A 123 -14.83 4.84 -2.72
C SER A 123 -15.90 4.10 -3.52
N LEU A 124 -16.64 4.80 -4.39
CA LEU A 124 -17.74 4.23 -5.18
C LEU A 124 -17.31 3.84 -6.61
N LEU A 125 -16.61 4.75 -7.28
CA LEU A 125 -16.25 4.66 -8.69
C LEU A 125 -14.78 4.31 -8.91
N GLY A 126 -13.96 4.30 -7.85
CA GLY A 126 -12.53 4.07 -7.94
C GLY A 126 -12.16 2.66 -8.40
N GLU A 127 -11.05 2.56 -9.12
CA GLU A 127 -10.33 1.29 -9.34
C GLU A 127 -9.94 0.70 -7.98
N ARG A 128 -10.49 -0.47 -7.64
CA ARG A 128 -10.25 -1.07 -6.33
C ARG A 128 -10.09 -2.57 -6.39
N ILE A 129 -9.28 -3.07 -5.47
CA ILE A 129 -9.09 -4.50 -5.22
C ILE A 129 -9.44 -4.77 -3.76
N LEU A 130 -10.25 -5.78 -3.51
CA LEU A 130 -10.60 -6.25 -2.18
C LEU A 130 -10.04 -7.67 -1.99
N PHE A 131 -9.21 -7.83 -0.97
CA PHE A 131 -8.75 -9.11 -0.49
C PHE A 131 -9.56 -9.52 0.72
N LEU A 132 -10.22 -10.66 0.63
CA LEU A 132 -10.87 -11.33 1.76
C LEU A 132 -9.93 -12.42 2.23
N ALA A 133 -9.61 -12.39 3.52
CA ALA A 133 -8.63 -13.28 4.08
C ALA A 133 -9.00 -13.75 5.48
N ASN A 134 -8.37 -14.84 5.88
CA ASN A 134 -8.42 -15.33 7.24
C ASN A 134 -7.05 -15.20 7.89
N SER A 135 -7.04 -14.84 9.17
CA SER A 135 -5.86 -14.96 10.01
C SER A 135 -6.27 -15.47 11.38
N LYS A 136 -5.59 -16.50 11.87
CA LYS A 136 -5.83 -17.09 13.21
C LYS A 136 -7.32 -17.34 13.48
N ASN A 137 -8.03 -17.92 12.51
CA ASN A 137 -9.47 -18.18 12.52
C ASN A 137 -10.39 -16.94 12.55
N LYS A 138 -9.87 -15.73 12.40
CA LYS A 138 -10.65 -14.50 12.26
C LYS A 138 -10.67 -14.04 10.81
N LYS A 139 -11.84 -13.58 10.35
CA LYS A 139 -12.00 -13.00 9.01
C LYS A 139 -11.54 -11.56 9.01
N LEU A 140 -10.80 -11.17 7.98
CA LEU A 140 -10.34 -9.80 7.76
C LEU A 140 -10.42 -9.46 6.27
N ALA A 141 -10.47 -8.17 5.96
CA ALA A 141 -10.41 -7.71 4.60
C ALA A 141 -9.45 -6.55 4.44
N MET A 142 -8.84 -6.46 3.27
CA MET A 142 -8.00 -5.35 2.89
C MET A 142 -8.47 -4.85 1.53
N ARG A 143 -8.88 -3.59 1.49
CA ARG A 143 -9.29 -2.91 0.26
C ARG A 143 -8.21 -1.91 -0.13
N ILE A 144 -7.76 -2.01 -1.37
CA ILE A 144 -6.82 -1.08 -1.98
C ILE A 144 -7.59 -0.28 -3.02
N ILE A 145 -7.51 1.04 -2.95
CA ILE A 145 -8.06 1.96 -3.95
C ILE A 145 -6.88 2.72 -4.57
N PHE A 146 -6.72 2.56 -5.88
CA PHE A 146 -5.64 3.23 -6.61
C PHE A 146 -6.06 4.67 -6.95
N GLY A 147 -5.18 5.62 -6.66
CA GLY A 147 -5.38 7.03 -6.95
C GLY A 147 -5.13 7.40 -8.41
N ALA A 148 -5.26 8.69 -8.71
CA ALA A 148 -5.28 9.25 -10.06
C ALA A 148 -3.93 9.19 -10.80
N LEU A 149 -2.82 9.05 -10.06
CA LEU A 149 -1.49 8.98 -10.67
C LEU A 149 -1.12 7.57 -11.10
N ASN A 150 -1.88 6.56 -10.65
CA ASN A 150 -1.72 5.20 -11.13
C ASN A 150 -2.33 5.07 -12.52
N ARG A 151 -1.65 4.30 -13.38
CA ARG A 151 -2.17 3.93 -14.71
C ARG A 151 -2.72 2.51 -14.76
N LYS A 152 -2.31 1.68 -13.79
CA LYS A 152 -2.70 0.28 -13.66
C LYS A 152 -2.60 -0.15 -12.21
N THR A 153 -3.33 -1.20 -11.86
CA THR A 153 -3.16 -1.87 -10.58
C THR A 153 -1.84 -2.65 -10.59
N CYS A 154 -0.97 -2.36 -9.61
CA CYS A 154 0.35 -2.98 -9.49
C CYS A 154 0.37 -3.88 -8.25
N ILE A 155 -0.29 -5.03 -8.35
CA ILE A 155 -0.26 -6.09 -7.34
C ILE A 155 0.63 -7.23 -7.86
N TYR A 156 1.48 -7.78 -7.01
CA TYR A 156 2.35 -8.90 -7.35
C TYR A 156 1.58 -10.20 -7.33
N GLU A 157 2.01 -11.18 -8.12
CA GLU A 157 1.49 -12.53 -8.01
C GLU A 157 1.97 -13.15 -6.70
N PHE A 158 1.01 -13.58 -5.88
CA PHE A 158 1.23 -14.31 -4.66
C PHE A 158 0.26 -15.49 -4.58
N GLY A 159 0.65 -16.52 -3.82
CA GLY A 159 -0.20 -17.67 -3.57
C GLY A 159 -1.31 -17.38 -2.55
N HIS A 160 -1.85 -18.45 -1.97
CA HIS A 160 -2.92 -18.35 -0.98
C HIS A 160 -2.47 -17.82 0.38
N TYR A 161 -1.20 -17.99 0.73
CA TYR A 161 -0.66 -17.58 2.02
C TYR A 161 0.33 -16.43 1.85
N LEU A 162 0.14 -15.41 2.66
CA LEU A 162 0.91 -14.19 2.68
C LEU A 162 1.45 -13.98 4.10
N ASN A 163 2.77 -13.96 4.22
CA ASN A 163 3.45 -13.75 5.50
C ASN A 163 3.33 -12.30 5.93
N HIS A 164 3.41 -12.04 7.23
CA HIS A 164 3.44 -10.71 7.82
C HIS A 164 4.57 -9.83 7.27
N GLY A 165 4.25 -8.59 6.85
CA GLY A 165 5.22 -7.65 6.27
C GLY A 165 5.72 -8.02 4.87
N GLN A 166 5.12 -9.03 4.24
CA GLN A 166 5.44 -9.40 2.86
C GLN A 166 4.95 -8.33 1.88
N GLU A 167 5.80 -8.00 0.91
CA GLU A 167 5.47 -7.06 -0.15
C GLU A 167 4.38 -7.63 -1.08
N MET A 168 3.24 -6.95 -1.16
CA MET A 168 2.08 -7.34 -1.98
C MET A 168 2.02 -6.58 -3.30
N GLY A 169 2.58 -5.38 -3.37
CA GLY A 169 2.45 -4.53 -4.54
C GLY A 169 2.98 -3.14 -4.34
N PHE A 170 2.57 -2.25 -5.25
CA PHE A 170 3.01 -0.86 -5.29
C PHE A 170 1.88 0.05 -5.80
N MET A 171 1.79 1.27 -5.27
CA MET A 171 0.94 2.33 -5.79
C MET A 171 1.63 3.69 -5.60
N LEU A 172 1.41 4.62 -6.52
CA LEU A 172 1.98 5.98 -6.44
C LEU A 172 1.19 6.89 -5.50
N ASP A 173 -0.13 6.77 -5.57
CA ASP A 173 -1.07 7.44 -4.70
C ASP A 173 -2.28 6.53 -4.49
N GLY A 174 -2.99 6.68 -3.37
CA GLY A 174 -4.14 5.83 -3.12
C GLY A 174 -4.53 5.76 -1.66
N SER A 175 -5.41 4.81 -1.36
CA SER A 175 -5.79 4.52 0.01
C SER A 175 -5.95 3.03 0.23
N VAL A 176 -5.63 2.59 1.44
CA VAL A 176 -5.86 1.22 1.89
C VAL A 176 -6.81 1.27 3.09
N SER A 177 -7.92 0.54 2.99
CA SER A 177 -8.82 0.29 4.12
C SER A 177 -8.58 -1.12 4.64
N LEU A 178 -8.28 -1.23 5.93
CA LEU A 178 -8.27 -2.49 6.68
C LEU A 178 -9.62 -2.68 7.37
N PHE A 179 -10.22 -3.86 7.20
CA PHE A 179 -11.42 -4.28 7.91
C PHE A 179 -11.04 -5.37 8.90
N LEU A 180 -11.07 -5.02 10.17
CA LEU A 180 -10.63 -5.87 11.28
C LEU A 180 -11.83 -6.32 12.12
N PRO A 181 -11.75 -7.49 12.78
CA PRO A 181 -12.76 -7.90 13.75
C PRO A 181 -12.95 -6.84 14.84
N LYS A 182 -14.18 -6.68 15.34
CA LYS A 182 -14.53 -5.68 16.36
C LYS A 182 -13.73 -5.85 17.67
N ASP A 183 -13.31 -7.07 17.97
CA ASP A 183 -12.52 -7.39 19.18
C ASP A 183 -11.05 -6.96 19.07
N SER A 184 -10.61 -6.46 17.91
CA SER A 184 -9.23 -6.01 17.71
C SER A 184 -8.91 -4.75 18.52
N LYS A 185 -7.71 -4.70 19.09
CA LYS A 185 -7.23 -3.54 19.86
C LYS A 185 -6.52 -2.59 18.91
N ILE A 186 -7.08 -1.41 18.70
CA ILE A 186 -6.52 -0.38 17.82
C ILE A 186 -5.67 0.59 18.65
N CYS A 187 -4.45 0.87 18.19
CA CYS A 187 -3.46 1.70 18.88
C CYS A 187 -3.15 3.02 18.16
N VAL A 188 -3.92 3.37 17.13
CA VAL A 188 -3.78 4.59 16.34
C VAL A 188 -5.07 5.41 16.37
N ASN A 189 -4.94 6.72 16.17
CA ASN A 189 -6.05 7.66 16.11
C ASN A 189 -6.23 8.23 14.69
N GLU A 190 -7.37 8.87 14.45
CA GLU A 190 -7.58 9.64 13.23
C GLU A 190 -6.57 10.79 13.14
N ASN A 191 -6.09 11.06 11.93
CA ASN A 191 -5.02 12.00 11.57
C ASN A 191 -3.59 11.59 11.97
N ASP A 192 -3.39 10.44 12.61
CA ASP A 192 -2.04 9.94 12.89
C ASP A 192 -1.28 9.65 11.59
N SER A 193 0.01 9.97 11.59
CA SER A 193 0.92 9.64 10.49
C SER A 193 1.61 8.32 10.78
N VAL A 194 1.43 7.36 9.89
CA VAL A 194 1.94 5.99 10.04
C VAL A 194 2.98 5.69 8.98
N ARG A 195 4.08 5.05 9.40
CA ARG A 195 5.09 4.51 8.49
C ARG A 195 4.67 3.13 8.01
N ILE A 196 5.18 2.73 6.85
CA ILE A 196 5.03 1.34 6.39
C ILE A 196 5.61 0.38 7.42
N GLY A 197 4.87 -0.66 7.79
CA GLY A 197 5.26 -1.57 8.86
C GLY A 197 5.11 -1.02 10.28
N GLY A 198 4.60 0.20 10.46
CA GLY A 198 4.34 0.77 11.78
C GLY A 198 3.17 0.07 12.49
N LEU A 199 3.22 -0.01 13.83
CA LEU A 199 2.17 -0.61 14.64
C LEU A 199 0.83 0.13 14.47
N ILE A 200 -0.22 -0.61 14.11
CA ILE A 200 -1.62 -0.11 14.07
C ILE A 200 -2.44 -0.66 15.23
N GLY A 201 -2.19 -1.90 15.63
CA GLY A 201 -2.97 -2.55 16.66
C GLY A 201 -2.61 -4.01 16.84
N TYR A 202 -3.49 -4.74 17.54
CA TYR A 202 -3.34 -6.15 17.84
C TYR A 202 -4.63 -6.90 17.53
N LEU A 203 -4.49 -8.05 16.89
CA LEU A 203 -5.56 -9.02 16.78
C LEU A 203 -5.71 -9.69 18.16
N ASN A 204 -6.87 -9.54 18.80
CA ASN A 204 -7.14 -10.32 20.01
C ASN A 204 -7.07 -11.80 19.65
N SER A 205 -6.59 -12.63 20.59
CA SER A 205 -6.61 -14.09 20.44
C SER A 205 -8.03 -14.63 20.43
#